data_AF-A0AAE0N3I0-F1
#
_entry.id   AF-A0AAE0N3I0-F1
#
_cell.length_a   1.000
_cell.length_b   1.000
_cell.length_c   1.000
_cell.angle_alpha   90.00
_cell.angle_beta   90.00
_cell.angle_gamma   90.00
#
_symmetry.space_group_name_H-M   'P 1'
#
loop_
_entity.id
_entity.type
_entity.pdbx_description
1 polymer ?
#
loop_
_entity_poly.entity_id
_entity_poly.type
_entity_poly.pdbx_seq_one_letter_code
_entity_poly.pdbx_strand_id
1 'polypeptide(L)'
;MITDEALANNSDYAQVWEAALQYVREGGTCVIMGDFSSFVKPLLVKQFFAKAGLWWDTGSYRRATLALKPSIMGPDLAVKLPRRYGPKALNVQNVAHGDIWYHTDEISAVKDLGLDDIGETPVAFARIGNGRLGYVGDVNAEEDSGTIILAMCGVL
;
A
#
# COMPACT_ATOMS: atom_id res chain seq x y z
N MET A 1 8.86 -3.92 -8.48
CA MET A 1 7.40 -4.07 -8.40
C MET A 1 7.10 -5.53 -8.07
N ILE A 2 6.06 -5.80 -7.28
CA ILE A 2 5.55 -7.14 -6.97
C ILE A 2 4.10 -7.17 -7.39
N THR A 3 3.78 -8.02 -8.37
CA THR A 3 2.44 -8.05 -8.98
C THR A 3 1.69 -9.34 -8.76
N ASP A 4 2.36 -10.42 -8.36
CA ASP A 4 1.78 -11.75 -8.29
C ASP A 4 1.60 -12.17 -6.82
N GLU A 5 0.44 -12.72 -6.47
CA GLU A 5 0.10 -13.15 -5.12
C GLU A 5 0.88 -14.39 -4.67
N ALA A 6 1.49 -15.14 -5.59
CA ALA A 6 2.30 -16.32 -5.27
C ALA A 6 3.43 -15.98 -4.29
N LEU A 7 3.90 -14.73 -4.26
CA LEU A 7 4.90 -14.27 -3.31
C LEU A 7 4.38 -14.23 -1.85
N ALA A 8 3.05 -14.16 -1.65
CA ALA A 8 2.41 -14.32 -0.35
C ALA A 8 2.15 -15.79 0.01
N ASN A 9 2.23 -16.72 -0.96
CA ASN A 9 1.88 -18.11 -0.79
C ASN A 9 3.11 -19.01 -0.61
N ASN A 10 3.41 -19.35 0.66
CA ASN A 10 4.29 -20.46 1.07
C ASN A 10 5.77 -20.43 0.60
N SER A 11 6.52 -21.46 0.99
CA SER A 11 7.99 -21.59 0.98
C SER A 11 8.69 -21.39 -0.35
N ASP A 12 8.04 -21.72 -1.46
CA ASP A 12 8.70 -21.93 -2.75
C ASP A 12 9.28 -20.63 -3.32
N TYR A 13 8.67 -19.49 -2.96
CA TYR A 13 9.10 -18.15 -3.36
C TYR A 13 9.63 -17.32 -2.19
N ALA A 14 9.85 -17.95 -1.02
CA ALA A 14 10.34 -17.24 0.16
C ALA A 14 11.66 -16.51 -0.12
N GLN A 15 12.58 -17.14 -0.86
CA GLN A 15 13.86 -16.54 -1.22
C GLN A 15 13.70 -15.30 -2.11
N VAL A 16 12.71 -15.29 -3.01
CA VAL A 16 12.41 -14.13 -3.86
C VAL A 16 11.90 -12.97 -3.01
N TRP A 17 11.02 -13.27 -2.04
CA TRP A 17 10.52 -12.22 -1.14
C TRP A 17 11.62 -11.67 -0.24
N GLU A 18 12.47 -12.53 0.32
CA GLU A 18 13.62 -12.09 1.12
C GLU A 18 14.60 -11.24 0.30
N ALA A 19 14.87 -11.61 -0.96
CA ALA A 19 15.72 -10.82 -1.85
C ALA A 19 15.12 -9.44 -2.14
N ALA A 20 13.81 -9.36 -2.41
CA ALA A 20 13.12 -8.10 -2.60
C ALA A 20 13.10 -7.24 -1.32
N LEU A 21 12.89 -7.86 -0.15
CA LEU A 21 12.99 -7.18 1.14
C LEU A 21 14.40 -6.68 1.43
N GLN A 22 15.43 -7.44 1.07
CA GLN A 22 16.82 -7.02 1.21
C GLN A 22 17.10 -5.79 0.34
N TYR A 23 16.69 -5.82 -0.93
CA TYR A 23 16.77 -4.66 -1.83
C TYR A 23 16.10 -3.42 -1.24
N VAL A 24 14.89 -3.58 -0.67
CA VAL A 24 14.19 -2.47 -0.02
C VAL A 24 14.95 -1.99 1.22
N ARG A 25 15.40 -2.89 2.10
CA ARG A 25 16.14 -2.53 3.33
C ARG A 25 17.43 -1.77 3.03
N GLU A 26 18.06 -2.02 1.88
CA GLU A 26 19.28 -1.35 1.42
C GLU A 26 19.05 0.02 0.76
N GLY A 27 17.80 0.45 0.58
CA GLY A 27 17.47 1.76 0.00
C GLY A 27 16.59 1.71 -1.23
N GLY A 28 16.26 0.51 -1.72
CA GLY A 28 15.37 0.33 -2.85
C GLY A 28 13.90 0.64 -2.54
N THR A 29 13.11 0.82 -3.58
CA THR A 29 11.65 0.93 -3.47
C THR A 29 10.99 -0.26 -4.14
N CYS A 30 10.06 -0.92 -3.45
CA CYS A 30 9.20 -1.91 -4.06
C CYS A 30 7.73 -1.55 -3.84
N VAL A 31 6.91 -1.70 -4.88
CA VAL A 31 5.46 -1.47 -4.83
C VAL A 31 4.75 -2.78 -5.09
N ILE A 32 3.88 -3.19 -4.17
CA ILE A 32 2.93 -4.30 -4.29
C ILE A 32 1.66 -3.75 -4.94
N MET A 33 1.28 -4.30 -6.09
CA MET A 33 0.16 -3.79 -6.89
C MET A 33 -0.37 -4.84 -7.87
N GLY A 34 -1.37 -4.48 -8.68
CA GLY A 34 -1.88 -5.35 -9.74
C GLY A 34 -2.55 -6.61 -9.21
N ASP A 35 -2.25 -7.75 -9.85
CA ASP A 35 -2.89 -9.05 -9.60
C ASP A 35 -2.78 -9.52 -8.14
N PHE A 36 -1.75 -9.09 -7.41
CA PHE A 36 -1.60 -9.37 -5.98
C PHE A 36 -2.87 -9.01 -5.21
N SER A 37 -3.40 -7.80 -5.43
CA SER A 37 -4.59 -7.32 -4.73
C SER A 37 -5.87 -8.03 -5.14
N SER A 38 -5.89 -8.62 -6.34
CA SER A 38 -7.01 -9.39 -6.89
C SER A 38 -7.05 -10.82 -6.39
N PHE A 39 -5.89 -11.44 -6.16
CA PHE A 39 -5.79 -12.89 -5.93
C PHE A 39 -5.22 -13.29 -4.57
N VAL A 40 -4.60 -12.37 -3.82
CA VAL A 40 -4.07 -12.69 -2.49
C VAL A 40 -5.18 -13.21 -1.57
N LYS A 41 -4.91 -14.33 -0.90
CA LYS A 41 -5.83 -14.85 0.10
C LYS A 41 -5.79 -13.94 1.33
N PRO A 42 -6.94 -13.50 1.88
CA PRO A 42 -6.98 -12.63 3.06
C PRO A 42 -6.11 -13.09 4.23
N LEU A 43 -6.09 -14.41 4.50
CA LEU A 43 -5.31 -14.98 5.60
C LEU A 43 -3.78 -14.88 5.44
N LEU A 44 -3.30 -14.58 4.22
CA LEU A 44 -1.88 -14.48 3.91
C LEU A 44 -1.36 -13.04 3.95
N VAL A 45 -2.22 -12.03 3.83
CA VAL A 45 -1.83 -10.60 3.78
C VAL A 45 -1.02 -10.21 5.01
N LYS A 46 -1.52 -10.53 6.21
CA LYS A 46 -0.80 -10.27 7.46
C LYS A 46 0.58 -10.90 7.50
N GLN A 47 0.68 -12.18 7.12
CA GLN A 47 1.94 -12.92 7.15
C GLN A 47 2.93 -12.36 6.14
N PHE A 48 2.46 -11.95 4.97
CA PHE A 48 3.26 -11.35 3.93
C PHE A 48 3.90 -10.03 4.37
N PHE A 49 3.10 -9.11 4.93
CA PHE A 49 3.59 -7.81 5.41
C PHE A 49 4.38 -7.90 6.72
N ALA A 50 4.10 -8.88 7.58
CA ALA A 50 4.86 -9.12 8.80
C ALA A 50 6.35 -9.40 8.51
N LYS A 51 6.69 -10.04 7.39
CA LYS A 51 8.09 -10.24 6.96
C LYS A 51 8.83 -8.92 6.67
N ALA A 52 8.09 -7.89 6.26
CA ALA A 52 8.62 -6.53 6.10
C ALA A 52 8.71 -5.77 7.44
N GLY A 53 8.21 -6.33 8.55
CA GLY A 53 8.08 -5.66 9.84
C GLY A 53 6.82 -4.79 9.97
N LEU A 54 5.85 -4.96 9.06
CA LEU A 54 4.60 -4.20 9.04
C LEU A 54 3.47 -5.02 9.67
N TRP A 55 2.57 -4.32 10.37
CA TRP A 55 1.39 -4.93 11.01
C TRP A 55 0.16 -4.93 10.11
N TRP A 56 0.36 -4.60 8.83
CA TRP A 56 -0.69 -4.48 7.85
C TRP A 56 -1.43 -5.81 7.70
N ASP A 57 -2.76 -5.74 7.66
CA ASP A 57 -3.63 -6.90 7.50
C ASP A 57 -4.68 -6.60 6.42
N THR A 58 -5.43 -7.62 6.01
CA THR A 58 -6.54 -7.46 5.06
C THR A 58 -7.57 -6.48 5.62
N GLY A 59 -7.80 -5.39 4.90
CA GLY A 59 -8.87 -4.43 5.17
C GLY A 59 -10.13 -4.72 4.36
N SER A 60 -10.97 -3.72 4.18
CA SER A 60 -12.18 -3.83 3.37
C SER A 60 -11.86 -3.95 1.87
N TYR A 61 -12.77 -4.60 1.14
CA TYR A 61 -12.73 -4.67 -0.32
C TYR A 61 -13.94 -3.93 -0.88
N ARG A 62 -13.72 -2.73 -1.43
CA ARG A 62 -14.81 -1.88 -1.92
C ARG A 62 -14.36 -0.90 -3.00
N ARG A 63 -15.34 -0.35 -3.71
CA ARG A 63 -15.13 0.86 -4.52
C ARG A 63 -15.41 2.07 -3.63
N ALA A 64 -14.50 3.03 -3.60
CA ALA A 64 -14.66 4.27 -2.84
C ALA A 64 -13.97 5.43 -3.57
N THR A 65 -14.42 6.66 -3.31
CA THR A 65 -13.64 7.85 -3.69
C THR A 65 -12.57 8.06 -2.63
N LEU A 66 -11.34 8.17 -3.10
CA LEU A 66 -10.16 8.43 -2.30
C LEU A 66 -9.73 9.87 -2.48
N ALA A 67 -9.22 10.48 -1.41
CA ALA A 67 -8.58 11.79 -1.43
C ALA A 67 -7.10 11.65 -1.09
N LEU A 68 -6.27 12.38 -1.85
CA LEU A 68 -4.84 12.49 -1.58
C LEU A 68 -4.63 13.18 -0.23
N LYS A 69 -3.70 12.66 0.59
CA LYS A 69 -3.22 13.30 1.83
C LYS A 69 -1.94 14.08 1.52
N PRO A 70 -2.00 15.39 1.22
CA PRO A 70 -0.83 16.11 0.72
C PRO A 70 0.21 16.38 1.83
N SER A 71 -0.21 16.36 3.10
CA SER A 71 0.65 16.68 4.25
C SER A 71 1.78 15.69 4.51
N ILE A 72 1.71 14.49 3.91
CA ILE A 72 2.73 13.45 4.07
C ILE A 72 3.78 13.47 2.95
N MET A 73 3.69 14.40 2.01
CA MET A 73 4.58 14.53 0.86
C MET A 73 4.90 15.99 0.53
N GLY A 74 5.93 16.22 -0.27
CA GLY A 74 6.30 17.57 -0.70
C GLY A 74 5.27 18.17 -1.66
N PRO A 75 5.16 19.52 -1.71
CA PRO A 75 4.19 20.20 -2.58
C PRO A 75 4.38 19.85 -4.06
N ASP A 76 5.62 19.70 -4.52
CA ASP A 76 5.96 19.39 -5.91
C ASP A 76 5.43 18.01 -6.34
N LEU A 77 5.44 17.02 -5.45
CA LEU A 77 4.85 15.71 -5.73
C LEU A 77 3.32 15.76 -5.64
N ALA A 78 2.80 16.47 -4.64
CA ALA A 78 1.36 16.56 -4.39
C ALA A 78 0.58 17.21 -5.55
N VAL A 79 1.19 18.10 -6.34
CA VAL A 79 0.54 18.72 -7.51
C VAL A 79 0.51 17.80 -8.73
N LYS A 80 1.39 16.81 -8.80
CA LYS A 80 1.45 15.84 -9.91
C LYS A 80 0.50 14.65 -9.70
N LEU A 81 0.03 14.44 -8.48
CA LEU A 81 -0.82 13.31 -8.11
C LEU A 81 -2.31 13.65 -8.24
N PRO A 82 -3.16 12.68 -8.63
CA PRO A 82 -4.61 12.84 -8.64
C PRO A 82 -5.11 13.27 -7.26
N ARG A 83 -5.82 14.40 -7.19
CA ARG A 83 -6.37 14.90 -5.91
C ARG A 83 -7.41 13.95 -5.34
N ARG A 84 -8.22 13.36 -6.23
CA ARG A 84 -9.26 12.40 -5.92
C ARG A 84 -9.35 11.38 -7.04
N TYR A 85 -9.55 10.12 -6.71
CA TYR A 85 -9.85 9.07 -7.69
C TYR A 85 -10.67 7.95 -7.05
N GLY A 86 -11.34 7.13 -7.86
CA GLY A 86 -12.41 6.24 -7.40
C GLY A 86 -12.17 4.75 -7.64
N PRO A 87 -11.11 4.13 -7.09
CA PRO A 87 -10.76 2.78 -7.45
C PRO A 87 -11.65 1.72 -6.80
N LYS A 88 -11.73 0.52 -7.41
CA LYS A 88 -12.16 -0.67 -6.67
C LYS A 88 -10.90 -1.29 -6.09
N ALA A 89 -10.80 -1.35 -4.78
CA ALA A 89 -9.56 -1.76 -4.15
C ALA A 89 -9.78 -2.72 -2.98
N LEU A 90 -8.78 -3.59 -2.80
CA LEU A 90 -8.51 -4.25 -1.52
C LEU A 90 -7.71 -3.27 -0.66
N ASN A 91 -8.20 -2.97 0.53
CA ASN A 91 -7.48 -2.12 1.45
C ASN A 91 -6.55 -2.97 2.33
N VAL A 92 -5.52 -2.33 2.88
CA VAL A 92 -4.80 -2.82 4.05
C VAL A 92 -5.19 -1.99 5.27
N GLN A 93 -5.39 -2.65 6.39
CA GLN A 93 -5.64 -2.04 7.70
C GLN A 93 -4.39 -2.07 8.58
N ASN A 94 -4.44 -1.42 9.74
CA ASN A 94 -3.30 -1.24 10.66
C ASN A 94 -2.12 -0.46 10.04
N VAL A 95 -2.42 0.48 9.14
CA VAL A 95 -1.41 1.32 8.48
C VAL A 95 -1.17 2.58 9.30
N ALA A 96 0.08 2.88 9.66
CA ALA A 96 0.41 4.12 10.36
C ALA A 96 -0.07 5.34 9.55
N HIS A 97 -0.66 6.34 10.20
CA HIS A 97 -1.23 7.49 9.49
C HIS A 97 -0.21 8.26 8.64
N GLY A 98 1.07 8.25 9.00
CA GLY A 98 2.16 8.83 8.20
C GLY A 98 2.42 8.11 6.88
N ASP A 99 2.03 6.85 6.76
CA ASP A 99 2.25 6.02 5.58
C ASP A 99 1.04 6.00 4.63
N ILE A 100 -0.10 6.59 5.02
CA ILE A 100 -1.34 6.63 4.22
C ILE A 100 -1.26 7.77 3.18
N TRP A 101 -1.13 7.41 1.89
CA TRP A 101 -1.11 8.39 0.80
C TRP A 101 -2.52 8.85 0.40
N TYR A 102 -3.47 7.91 0.38
CA TYR A 102 -4.85 8.20 0.06
C TYR A 102 -5.76 7.66 1.14
N HIS A 103 -6.78 8.43 1.51
CA HIS A 103 -7.79 8.01 2.48
C HIS A 103 -9.17 8.04 1.83
N THR A 104 -10.11 7.26 2.35
CA THR A 104 -11.50 7.34 1.91
C THR A 104 -12.13 8.63 2.42
N ASP A 105 -12.94 9.30 1.59
CA ASP A 105 -13.72 10.46 2.03
C ASP A 105 -14.88 10.10 2.95
N GLU A 106 -15.28 8.83 2.95
CA GLU A 106 -16.18 8.30 3.95
C GLU A 106 -15.49 8.45 5.30
N ILE A 107 -15.94 9.46 6.06
CA ILE A 107 -15.54 9.73 7.44
C ILE A 107 -15.76 8.43 8.21
N SER A 108 -14.71 7.64 8.33
CA SER A 108 -14.67 6.49 9.21
C SER A 108 -14.60 7.10 10.60
N ALA A 109 -15.77 7.38 11.17
CA ALA A 109 -15.95 7.83 12.54
C ALA A 109 -15.62 6.70 13.53
N VAL A 110 -14.47 6.04 13.37
CA VAL A 110 -13.90 5.20 14.41
C VAL A 110 -13.04 6.13 15.26
N LYS A 111 -13.72 6.83 16.16
CA LYS A 111 -13.09 7.40 17.34
C LYS A 111 -12.77 6.26 18.31
N ASP A 112 -11.52 6.25 18.73
CA ASP A 112 -11.00 5.82 20.03
C ASP A 112 -11.29 4.38 20.49
N LEU A 113 -10.31 3.51 20.18
CA LEU A 113 -9.93 2.38 21.04
C LEU A 113 -8.42 2.41 21.31
N GLY A 114 -7.85 3.58 21.68
CA GLY A 114 -6.47 3.69 22.19
C GLY A 114 -5.37 3.18 21.24
N LEU A 115 -5.67 3.13 19.93
CA LEU A 115 -4.79 2.73 18.82
C LEU A 115 -4.72 3.90 17.81
N ASP A 116 -4.61 5.11 18.33
CA ASP A 116 -4.95 6.38 17.65
C ASP A 116 -4.03 6.77 16.47
N ASP A 117 -3.11 5.89 16.04
CA ASP A 117 -2.15 6.19 14.97
C ASP A 117 -2.25 5.25 13.75
N ILE A 118 -3.22 4.33 13.72
CA ILE A 118 -3.39 3.39 12.60
C ILE A 118 -4.73 3.57 11.89
N GLY A 119 -4.72 3.37 10.58
CA GLY A 119 -5.89 3.44 9.71
C GLY A 119 -5.93 2.35 8.66
N GLU A 120 -6.88 2.49 7.75
CA GLU A 120 -7.10 1.60 6.62
C GLU A 120 -6.98 2.39 5.32
N THR A 121 -6.30 1.82 4.32
CA THR A 121 -6.13 2.48 3.02
C THR A 121 -5.84 1.47 1.90
N PRO A 122 -6.27 1.77 0.66
CA PRO A 122 -5.79 1.07 -0.53
C PRO A 122 -4.45 1.60 -1.05
N VAL A 123 -3.92 2.71 -0.52
CA VAL A 123 -2.63 3.29 -0.95
C VAL A 123 -1.77 3.64 0.25
N ALA A 124 -0.78 2.79 0.52
CA ALA A 124 0.15 2.93 1.62
C ALA A 124 1.61 2.95 1.15
N PHE A 125 2.49 3.66 1.88
CA PHE A 125 3.91 3.76 1.56
C PHE A 125 4.77 3.87 2.83
N ALA A 126 5.25 2.74 3.31
CA ALA A 126 6.00 2.65 4.56
C ALA A 126 7.52 2.69 4.37
N ARG A 127 8.24 3.12 5.41
CA ARG A 127 9.70 2.97 5.50
C ARG A 127 10.07 1.55 5.90
N ILE A 128 11.01 0.94 5.18
CA ILE A 128 11.58 -0.36 5.55
C ILE A 128 13.10 -0.27 5.40
N GLY A 129 13.82 -0.35 6.53
CA GLY A 129 15.27 -0.09 6.54
C GLY A 129 15.57 1.29 5.96
N ASN A 130 16.40 1.37 4.93
CA ASN A 130 16.72 2.61 4.23
C ASN A 130 15.80 2.93 3.03
N GLY A 131 14.96 1.99 2.61
CA GLY A 131 14.09 2.15 1.46
C GLY A 131 12.60 2.23 1.82
N ARG A 132 11.75 1.91 0.84
CA ARG A 132 10.30 2.04 0.93
C ARG A 132 9.54 0.84 0.38
N LEU A 133 8.44 0.51 1.04
CA LEU A 133 7.48 -0.48 0.55
C LEU A 133 6.13 0.18 0.32
N GLY A 134 5.67 0.18 -0.93
CA GLY A 134 4.37 0.67 -1.34
C GLY A 134 3.35 -0.43 -1.54
N TYR A 135 2.09 -0.08 -1.33
CA TYR A 135 0.93 -0.91 -1.66
C TYR A 135 -0.08 -0.07 -2.41
N VAL A 136 -0.57 -0.61 -3.54
CA VAL A 136 -1.70 -0.06 -4.30
C VAL A 136 -2.68 -1.21 -4.54
N GLY A 137 -3.80 -1.17 -3.82
CA GLY A 137 -4.77 -2.26 -3.76
C GLY A 137 -5.82 -2.27 -4.88
N ASP A 138 -5.67 -1.42 -5.88
CA ASP A 138 -6.58 -1.34 -7.03
C ASP A 138 -6.57 -2.65 -7.84
N VAL A 139 -7.75 -3.24 -8.01
CA VAL A 139 -7.94 -4.52 -8.70
C VAL A 139 -8.33 -4.39 -10.18
N ASN A 140 -8.67 -3.19 -10.69
CA ASN A 140 -8.98 -2.98 -12.10
C ASN A 140 -7.92 -2.15 -12.85
N ALA A 141 -6.83 -1.74 -12.17
CA ALA A 141 -5.77 -0.92 -12.74
C ALA A 141 -6.31 0.38 -13.36
N GLU A 142 -7.04 1.16 -12.56
CA GLU A 142 -7.46 2.50 -12.92
C GLU A 142 -6.25 3.38 -13.30
N GLU A 143 -6.40 4.27 -14.30
CA GLU A 143 -5.31 5.08 -14.87
C GLU A 143 -4.53 5.88 -13.80
N ASP A 144 -5.27 6.45 -12.84
CA ASP A 144 -4.71 7.20 -11.71
C ASP A 144 -3.81 6.35 -10.81
N SER A 145 -4.08 5.05 -10.67
CA SER A 145 -3.22 4.13 -9.94
C SER A 145 -1.84 3.99 -10.60
N GLY A 146 -1.78 4.03 -11.93
CA GLY A 146 -0.52 4.06 -12.68
C GLY A 146 0.35 5.27 -12.30
N THR A 147 -0.26 6.46 -12.25
CA THR A 147 0.42 7.69 -11.83
C THR A 147 0.96 7.60 -10.39
N ILE A 148 0.18 7.01 -9.48
CA ILE A 148 0.57 6.80 -8.08
C ILE A 148 1.75 5.82 -7.98
N ILE A 149 1.73 4.73 -8.74
CA ILE A 149 2.82 3.74 -8.77
C ILE A 149 4.12 4.37 -9.30
N LEU A 150 4.05 5.19 -10.36
CA LEU A 150 5.20 5.91 -10.90
C LEU A 150 5.77 6.93 -9.91
N ALA A 151 4.90 7.64 -9.18
CA ALA A 151 5.31 8.53 -8.09
C ALA A 151 6.05 7.78 -6.97
N MET A 152 5.52 6.64 -6.51
CA MET A 152 6.19 5.83 -5.49
C MET A 152 7.57 5.34 -5.96
N CYS A 153 7.70 5.01 -7.25
CA CYS A 153 8.97 4.63 -7.87
C CYS A 153 9.95 5.80 -8.07
N GLY A 154 9.52 7.05 -7.84
CA GLY A 154 10.37 8.24 -8.00
C GLY A 154 10.62 8.67 -9.44
N VAL A 155 9.74 8.29 -10.38
CA VAL A 155 9.92 8.53 -11.82
C VAL A 155 8.79 9.36 -12.45
N LEU A 156 8.05 10.12 -11.62
CA LEU A 156 6.98 11.04 -12.03
C LEU A 156 7.45 12.49 -12.20
#